data_AF-E0M2S0-F1
#
_entry.id   AF-E0M2S0-F1
#
_cell.length_a   1.000
_cell.length_b   1.000
_cell.length_c   1.000
_cell.angle_alpha   90.00
_cell.angle_beta   90.00
_cell.angle_gamma   90.00
#
_symmetry.space_group_name_H-M   'P 1'
#
loop_
_entity.id
_entity.type
_entity.pdbx_description
1 polymer ?
#
loop_
_entity_poly.entity_id
_entity_poly.type
_entity_poly.pdbx_seq_one_letter_code
_entity_poly.pdbx_strand_id
1 'polypeptide(L)'
;MQNKQLSDVKGKELVAAGHALANAIGMDTPLIEIAKMMAALATRLDCALVRGDELEAQRDAMAADNAALKELATGYADRADQLLSDLTGNCESDNRRECLEECNKTPATDAYLNSVRADAVQKLWEDSLSDVGQVLAEIRAYDDASEAAGIVHSEIQERVDDFVAQLR
;
A
#
# COMPACT_ATOMS: atom_id res chain seq x y z
N MET A 1 -5.15 -10.95 -15.96
CA MET A 1 -5.18 -12.07 -14.97
C MET A 1 -3.88 -12.90 -14.90
N GLN A 2 -2.92 -12.79 -15.83
CA GLN A 2 -1.70 -13.64 -15.82
C GLN A 2 -0.54 -13.15 -14.91
N ASN A 3 -0.45 -11.86 -14.58
CA ASN A 3 0.68 -11.34 -13.79
C ASN A 3 0.61 -11.64 -12.28
N LYS A 4 -0.60 -11.73 -11.71
CA LYS A 4 -0.80 -12.01 -10.27
C LYS A 4 -0.42 -13.45 -9.90
N GLN A 5 -0.62 -14.41 -10.82
CA GLN A 5 -0.22 -15.79 -10.61
C GLN A 5 1.32 -15.96 -10.61
N LEU A 6 2.06 -15.15 -11.36
CA LEU A 6 3.52 -15.28 -11.43
C LEU A 6 4.25 -14.73 -10.18
N SER A 7 3.71 -13.69 -9.52
CA SER A 7 4.26 -13.15 -8.27
C SER A 7 3.92 -14.05 -7.07
N ASP A 8 2.69 -14.58 -7.02
CA ASP A 8 2.24 -15.45 -5.93
C ASP A 8 2.95 -16.81 -5.92
N VAL A 9 3.30 -17.34 -7.09
CA VAL A 9 4.06 -18.61 -7.21
C VAL A 9 5.48 -18.45 -6.67
N LYS A 10 6.17 -17.35 -6.97
CA LYS A 10 7.56 -17.11 -6.52
C LYS A 10 7.66 -16.78 -5.03
N GLY A 11 6.70 -16.03 -4.48
CA GLY A 11 6.64 -15.74 -3.04
C GLY A 11 6.40 -17.00 -2.20
N LYS A 12 5.48 -17.87 -2.63
CA LYS A 12 5.20 -19.16 -1.96
C LYS A 12 6.39 -20.11 -2.02
N GLU A 13 7.12 -20.13 -3.13
CA GLU A 13 8.36 -20.90 -3.25
C GLU A 13 9.48 -20.40 -2.33
N LEU A 14 9.57 -19.08 -2.11
CA LEU A 14 10.53 -18.48 -1.17
C LEU A 14 10.18 -18.84 0.27
N VAL A 15 8.91 -18.73 0.65
CA VAL A 15 8.41 -19.10 1.98
C VAL A 15 8.58 -20.60 2.24
N ALA A 16 8.28 -21.45 1.25
CA ALA A 16 8.51 -22.90 1.36
C ALA A 16 10.01 -23.24 1.52
N ALA A 17 10.90 -22.53 0.81
CA ALA A 17 12.34 -22.68 0.98
C ALA A 17 12.81 -22.21 2.37
N GLY A 18 12.22 -21.14 2.91
CA GLY A 18 12.47 -20.68 4.28
C GLY A 18 12.03 -21.69 5.34
N HIS A 19 10.86 -22.31 5.18
CA HIS A 19 10.39 -23.38 6.06
C HIS A 19 11.27 -24.64 5.97
N ALA A 20 11.70 -25.02 4.77
CA ALA A 20 12.63 -26.13 4.59
C ALA A 20 13.99 -25.87 5.27
N LEU A 21 14.51 -24.63 5.18
CA LEU A 21 15.72 -24.22 5.88
C LEU A 21 15.55 -24.27 7.41
N ALA A 22 14.45 -23.72 7.95
CA ALA A 22 14.19 -23.74 9.39
C ALA A 22 14.10 -25.17 9.95
N ASN A 23 13.49 -26.09 9.20
CA ASN A 23 13.42 -27.50 9.57
C ASN A 23 14.79 -28.20 9.50
N ALA A 24 15.65 -27.84 8.54
CA ALA A 24 16.99 -28.42 8.40
C ALA A 24 17.95 -27.97 9.52
N ILE A 25 17.85 -26.73 10.01
CA ILE A 25 18.71 -26.23 11.09
C ILE A 25 18.53 -27.03 12.40
N GLY A 26 17.36 -27.66 12.61
CA GLY A 26 17.08 -28.49 13.79
C GLY A 26 17.59 -29.93 13.75
N MET A 27 18.13 -30.41 12.62
CA MET A 27 18.51 -31.83 12.43
C MET A 27 19.96 -31.95 11.95
N ASP A 28 20.95 -32.06 12.84
CA ASP A 28 22.38 -32.40 12.58
C ASP A 28 22.92 -32.04 11.16
N THR A 29 22.55 -30.87 10.65
CA THR A 29 22.75 -30.57 9.23
C THR A 29 24.13 -29.97 9.09
N PRO A 30 24.99 -30.51 8.20
CA PRO A 30 26.32 -29.97 8.00
C PRO A 30 26.25 -28.48 7.66
N LEU A 31 27.07 -27.66 8.32
CA LEU A 31 27.10 -26.20 8.17
C LEU A 31 27.17 -25.75 6.70
N ILE A 32 27.80 -26.56 5.83
CA ILE A 32 27.92 -26.31 4.40
C ILE A 32 26.59 -26.40 3.64
N GLU A 33 25.67 -27.27 4.06
CA GLU A 33 24.34 -27.39 3.44
C GLU A 33 23.44 -26.22 3.88
N ILE A 34 23.55 -25.79 5.15
CA ILE A 34 22.91 -24.57 5.64
C ILE A 34 23.38 -23.35 4.82
N ALA A 35 24.69 -23.21 4.60
CA ALA A 35 25.25 -22.12 3.80
C ALA A 35 24.74 -22.11 2.34
N LYS A 36 24.61 -23.28 1.69
CA LYS A 36 24.04 -23.40 0.34
C LYS A 36 22.57 -23.00 0.29
N MET A 37 21.78 -23.45 1.26
CA MET A 37 20.36 -23.07 1.35
C MET A 37 20.21 -21.56 1.59
N MET A 38 21.02 -20.97 2.47
CA MET A 38 21.04 -19.52 2.71
C MET A 38 21.43 -18.74 1.45
N ALA A 39 22.45 -19.18 0.70
CA ALA A 39 22.85 -18.52 -0.55
C ALA A 39 21.75 -18.58 -1.62
N ALA A 40 21.04 -19.70 -1.73
CA ALA A 40 19.91 -19.85 -2.64
C ALA A 40 18.73 -18.95 -2.24
N LEU A 41 18.45 -18.82 -0.94
CA LEU A 41 17.43 -17.92 -0.41
C LEU A 41 17.80 -16.45 -0.67
N ALA A 42 19.04 -16.05 -0.40
CA ALA A 42 19.53 -14.70 -0.66
C ALA A 42 19.36 -14.34 -2.14
N THR A 43 19.77 -15.22 -3.05
CA THR A 43 19.63 -15.00 -4.50
C THR A 43 18.17 -14.82 -4.91
N ARG A 44 17.25 -15.63 -4.35
CA ARG A 44 15.82 -15.51 -4.66
C ARG A 44 15.21 -14.24 -4.07
N LEU A 45 15.67 -13.81 -2.90
CA LEU A 45 15.25 -12.55 -2.29
C LEU A 45 15.72 -11.36 -3.13
N ASP A 46 16.98 -11.34 -3.57
CA ASP A 46 17.52 -10.29 -4.45
C ASP A 46 16.70 -10.19 -5.76
N CYS A 47 16.40 -11.33 -6.38
CA CYS A 47 15.54 -11.37 -7.57
C CYS A 47 14.13 -10.82 -7.29
N ALA A 48 13.58 -11.08 -6.10
CA ALA A 48 12.26 -10.60 -5.72
C ALA A 48 12.26 -9.08 -5.45
N LEU A 49 13.31 -8.56 -4.83
CA LEU A 49 13.49 -7.11 -4.59
C LEU A 49 13.60 -6.34 -5.89
N VAL A 50 14.49 -6.75 -6.80
CA VAL A 50 14.65 -6.09 -8.12
C VAL A 50 13.34 -6.08 -8.90
N ARG A 51 12.61 -7.20 -8.90
CA ARG A 51 11.29 -7.27 -9.54
C ARG A 51 10.26 -6.38 -8.84
N GLY A 52 10.34 -6.24 -7.53
CA GLY A 52 9.52 -5.31 -6.75
C GLY A 52 9.73 -3.88 -7.20
N ASP A 53 10.98 -3.45 -7.29
CA ASP A 53 11.38 -2.10 -7.73
C ASP A 53 10.90 -1.82 -9.17
N GLU A 54 11.05 -2.79 -10.09
CA GLU A 54 10.56 -2.66 -11.47
C GLU A 54 9.02 -2.53 -11.54
N LEU A 55 8.30 -3.32 -10.74
CA LEU A 55 6.84 -3.25 -10.69
C LEU A 55 6.34 -1.95 -10.07
N GLU A 56 7.05 -1.44 -9.05
CA GLU A 56 6.79 -0.13 -8.47
C GLU A 56 6.97 0.99 -9.51
N ALA A 57 8.08 0.98 -10.25
CA ALA A 57 8.32 1.95 -11.31
C ALA A 57 7.25 1.88 -12.42
N GLN A 58 6.82 0.68 -12.82
CA GLN A 58 5.74 0.50 -13.81
C GLN A 58 4.39 0.98 -13.28
N ARG A 59 4.08 0.73 -12.00
CA ARG A 59 2.86 1.23 -11.35
C ARG A 59 2.84 2.76 -11.39
N ASP A 60 3.94 3.41 -11.04
CA ASP A 60 4.02 4.87 -11.00
C ASP A 60 3.91 5.49 -12.39
N ALA A 61 4.55 4.87 -13.39
CA ALA A 61 4.40 5.28 -14.78
C ALA A 61 2.94 5.17 -15.26
N MET A 62 2.27 4.04 -14.99
CA MET A 62 0.85 3.86 -15.34
C MET A 62 -0.07 4.83 -14.58
N ALA A 63 0.26 5.17 -13.34
CA ALA A 63 -0.50 6.16 -12.57
C ALA A 63 -0.37 7.57 -13.18
N ALA A 64 0.85 7.96 -13.59
CA ALA A 64 1.10 9.22 -14.29
C ALA A 64 0.39 9.27 -15.66
N ASP A 65 0.48 8.19 -16.45
CA ASP A 65 -0.21 8.10 -17.75
C ASP A 65 -1.72 8.18 -17.58
N ASN A 66 -2.29 7.49 -16.59
CA ASN A 66 -3.72 7.59 -16.29
C ASN A 66 -4.13 9.01 -15.87
N ALA A 67 -3.32 9.69 -15.07
CA ALA A 67 -3.59 11.08 -14.68
C ALA A 67 -3.61 12.00 -15.92
N ALA A 68 -2.61 11.86 -16.80
CA ALA A 68 -2.52 12.63 -18.04
C ALA A 68 -3.70 12.34 -19.00
N LEU A 69 -4.11 11.07 -19.12
CA LEU A 69 -5.26 10.68 -19.93
C LEU A 69 -6.58 11.26 -19.38
N LYS A 70 -6.78 11.25 -18.06
CA LYS A 70 -7.95 11.87 -17.42
C LYS A 70 -7.99 13.38 -17.67
N GLU A 71 -6.85 14.06 -17.54
CA GLU A 71 -6.73 15.49 -17.84
C GLU A 71 -7.08 15.80 -19.30
N LEU A 72 -6.54 15.01 -20.23
CA LEU A 72 -6.83 15.14 -21.65
C LEU A 72 -8.32 14.91 -21.96
N ALA A 73 -8.94 13.90 -21.34
CA ALA A 73 -10.36 13.60 -21.52
C ALA A 73 -11.24 14.76 -21.04
N THR A 74 -10.91 15.36 -19.89
CA THR A 74 -11.58 16.56 -19.37
C THR A 74 -11.41 17.74 -20.32
N GLY A 75 -10.19 18.00 -20.82
CA GLY A 75 -9.94 19.08 -21.77
C GLY A 75 -10.72 18.93 -23.08
N TYR A 76 -10.88 17.71 -23.60
CA TYR A 76 -11.71 17.46 -24.78
C TYR A 76 -13.20 17.70 -24.50
N ALA A 77 -13.70 17.29 -23.34
CA ALA A 77 -15.09 17.52 -22.96
C ALA A 77 -15.40 19.02 -22.82
N ASP A 78 -14.52 19.78 -22.16
CA ASP A 78 -14.65 21.23 -22.02
C ASP A 78 -14.63 21.93 -23.38
N ARG A 79 -13.73 21.51 -24.27
CA ARG A 79 -13.66 22.07 -25.63
C ARG A 79 -14.90 21.75 -26.45
N ALA A 80 -15.44 20.54 -26.30
CA ALA A 80 -16.66 20.13 -26.98
C ALA A 80 -17.88 20.94 -26.49
N ASP A 81 -18.01 21.16 -25.18
CA ASP A 81 -19.08 21.98 -24.61
C ASP A 81 -18.98 23.45 -25.07
N GLN A 82 -17.77 24.00 -25.14
CA GLN A 82 -17.56 25.36 -25.64
C GLN A 82 -17.95 25.50 -27.12
N LEU A 83 -17.52 24.55 -27.97
CA LEU A 83 -17.92 24.51 -29.39
C LEU A 83 -19.44 24.38 -29.57
N LEU A 84 -20.08 23.55 -28.73
CA LEU A 84 -21.53 23.37 -28.77
C LEU A 84 -22.26 24.67 -28.42
N SER A 85 -21.77 25.37 -27.38
CA SER A 85 -22.28 26.67 -26.96
C SER A 85 -22.11 27.72 -28.06
N ASP A 86 -20.93 27.80 -28.68
CA ASP A 86 -20.63 28.75 -29.76
C ASP A 86 -21.54 28.52 -31.00
N LEU A 87 -21.87 27.27 -31.32
CA LEU A 87 -22.65 26.91 -32.52
C LEU A 87 -24.17 26.95 -32.31
N THR A 88 -24.64 26.60 -31.11
CA THR A 88 -26.07 26.36 -30.86
C THR A 88 -26.70 27.30 -29.86
N GLY A 89 -25.88 28.08 -29.14
CA GLY A 89 -26.33 28.89 -28.00
C GLY A 89 -26.79 28.06 -26.80
N ASN A 90 -26.69 26.73 -26.87
CA ASN A 90 -27.13 25.79 -25.85
C ASN A 90 -25.91 25.14 -25.18
N CYS A 91 -25.93 25.02 -23.84
CA CYS A 91 -24.91 24.33 -23.06
C CYS A 91 -25.51 23.07 -22.40
N GLU A 92 -26.04 22.14 -23.18
CA GLU A 92 -26.47 20.86 -22.61
C GLU A 92 -25.23 20.03 -22.25
N SER A 93 -24.65 20.32 -21.08
CA SER A 93 -23.42 19.73 -20.54
C SER A 93 -23.65 18.63 -19.50
N ASP A 94 -24.85 18.56 -18.89
CA ASP A 94 -25.05 17.79 -17.65
C ASP A 94 -24.82 16.28 -17.86
N ASN A 95 -25.43 15.69 -18.90
CA ASN A 95 -25.23 14.26 -19.20
C ASN A 95 -23.78 13.94 -19.63
N ARG A 96 -23.08 14.88 -20.26
CA ARG A 96 -21.70 14.67 -20.75
C ARG A 96 -20.69 14.70 -19.60
N ARG A 97 -20.85 15.65 -18.68
CA ARG A 97 -20.00 15.78 -17.49
C ARG A 97 -20.17 14.61 -16.55
N GLU A 98 -21.42 14.18 -16.30
CA GLU A 98 -21.72 13.00 -15.48
C GLU A 98 -21.13 11.72 -16.09
N CYS A 99 -21.25 11.53 -17.42
CA CYS A 99 -20.65 10.39 -18.10
C CYS A 99 -19.11 10.39 -18.04
N LEU A 100 -18.48 11.56 -18.15
CA LEU A 100 -17.02 11.69 -18.06
C LEU A 100 -16.53 11.38 -16.63
N GLU A 101 -17.24 11.89 -15.62
CA GLU A 101 -16.92 11.67 -14.22
C GLU A 101 -16.99 10.19 -13.86
N GLU A 102 -17.98 9.46 -14.39
CA GLU A 102 -18.09 8.01 -14.24
C GLU A 102 -16.96 7.26 -14.97
N CYS A 103 -16.60 7.68 -16.19
CA CYS A 103 -15.52 7.06 -16.97
C CYS A 103 -14.12 7.31 -16.39
N ASN A 104 -13.94 8.40 -15.63
CA ASN A 104 -12.67 8.77 -15.01
C ASN A 104 -12.46 8.15 -13.63
N LYS A 105 -13.43 7.40 -13.08
CA LYS A 105 -13.23 6.66 -11.82
C LYS A 105 -12.20 5.55 -12.02
N THR A 106 -11.29 5.42 -11.06
CA THR A 106 -10.27 4.35 -11.05
C THR A 106 -10.39 3.55 -9.76
N PRO A 107 -11.51 2.82 -9.54
CA PRO A 107 -11.85 2.26 -8.24
C PRO A 107 -10.80 1.28 -7.70
N ALA A 108 -10.10 0.56 -8.59
CA ALA A 108 -9.00 -0.32 -8.19
C ALA A 108 -7.76 0.45 -7.71
N THR A 109 -7.43 1.57 -8.36
CA THR A 109 -6.33 2.46 -7.94
C THR A 109 -6.69 3.20 -6.66
N ASP A 110 -7.93 3.67 -6.55
CA ASP A 110 -8.41 4.40 -5.37
C ASP A 110 -8.44 3.49 -4.15
N ALA A 111 -8.94 2.25 -4.30
CA ALA A 111 -8.89 1.23 -3.25
C ALA A 111 -7.45 0.89 -2.83
N TYR A 112 -6.53 0.76 -3.79
CA TYR A 112 -5.11 0.53 -3.48
C TYR A 112 -4.46 1.71 -2.74
N LEU A 113 -4.69 2.94 -3.20
CA LEU A 113 -4.15 4.13 -2.53
C LEU A 113 -4.71 4.29 -1.13
N ASN A 114 -6.00 3.99 -0.93
CA ASN A 114 -6.61 4.02 0.39
C ASN A 114 -6.04 2.90 1.30
N SER A 115 -5.79 1.69 0.78
CA SER A 115 -5.13 0.63 1.55
C SER A 115 -3.70 1.01 1.95
N VAL A 116 -2.93 1.63 1.04
CA VAL A 116 -1.57 2.11 1.36
C VAL A 116 -1.61 3.22 2.42
N ARG A 117 -2.58 4.15 2.34
CA ARG A 117 -2.76 5.19 3.36
C ARG A 117 -3.13 4.59 4.71
N ALA A 118 -4.05 3.62 4.73
CA ALA A 118 -4.42 2.86 5.92
C ALA A 118 -3.18 2.21 6.57
N ASP A 119 -2.37 1.51 5.78
CA ASP A 119 -1.17 0.84 6.29
C ASP A 119 -0.12 1.85 6.77
N ALA A 120 0.03 3.00 6.09
CA ALA A 120 0.93 4.07 6.52
C ALA A 120 0.50 4.72 7.85
N VAL A 121 -0.80 4.93 8.04
CA VAL A 121 -1.35 5.48 9.29
C VAL A 121 -1.14 4.50 10.45
N GLN A 122 -1.37 3.20 10.21
CA GLN A 122 -1.14 2.16 11.21
C GLN A 122 0.34 2.11 11.63
N LYS A 123 1.26 2.15 10.68
CA LYS A 123 2.70 2.16 10.97
C LYS A 123 3.15 3.42 11.71
N LEU A 124 2.67 4.60 11.30
CA LEU A 124 3.00 5.86 11.97
C LEU A 124 2.55 5.84 13.44
N TRP A 125 1.40 5.23 13.72
CA TRP A 125 0.87 5.06 15.06
C TRP A 125 1.73 4.11 15.91
N GLU A 126 2.11 2.95 15.36
CA GLU A 126 3.03 2.01 16.03
C GLU A 126 4.37 2.67 16.40
N ASP A 127 4.94 3.43 15.47
CA ASP A 127 6.18 4.20 15.70
C ASP A 127 5.98 5.28 16.79
N SER A 128 4.88 6.03 16.74
CA SER A 128 4.56 7.07 17.73
C SER A 128 4.32 6.49 19.14
N LEU A 129 3.73 5.31 19.24
CA LEU A 129 3.52 4.60 20.50
C LEU A 129 4.83 4.14 21.13
N SER A 130 5.77 3.66 20.31
CA SER A 130 7.12 3.33 20.77
C SER A 130 7.79 4.55 21.41
N ASP A 131 7.70 5.70 20.76
CA ASP A 131 8.27 6.97 21.25
C ASP A 131 7.60 7.43 22.56
N VAL A 132 6.26 7.35 22.67
CA VAL A 132 5.54 7.70 23.90
C VAL A 132 5.88 6.75 25.05
N GLY A 133 5.97 5.44 24.78
CA GLY A 133 6.39 4.45 25.76
C GLY A 133 7.80 4.72 26.29
N GLN A 134 8.71 5.16 25.42
CA GLN A 134 10.06 5.55 25.80
C GLN A 134 10.07 6.81 26.69
N VAL A 135 9.32 7.86 26.31
CA VAL A 135 9.20 9.10 27.10
C VAL A 135 8.60 8.82 28.49
N LEU A 136 7.56 7.97 28.58
CA LEU A 136 6.95 7.60 29.86
C LEU A 136 7.89 6.78 30.75
N ALA A 137 8.68 5.88 30.15
CA ALA A 137 9.70 5.11 30.85
C ALA A 137 10.82 6.00 31.41
N GLU A 138 11.14 7.12 30.74
CA GLU A 138 12.09 8.14 31.21
C GLU A 138 11.52 9.01 32.34
N ILE A 139 10.20 9.25 32.36
CA ILE A 139 9.54 10.06 33.39
C ILE A 139 9.48 9.35 34.76
N ARG A 140 9.57 8.01 34.80
CA ARG A 140 9.80 7.10 35.96
C ARG A 140 9.69 7.67 37.39
N ALA A 141 8.58 8.31 37.73
CA ALA A 141 8.32 8.81 39.07
C ALA A 141 6.86 8.66 39.57
N TYR A 142 5.93 8.15 38.77
CA TYR A 142 4.52 8.01 39.18
C TYR A 142 3.89 6.73 38.64
N ASP A 143 3.47 5.83 39.55
CA ASP A 143 2.75 4.58 39.22
C ASP A 143 1.40 4.87 38.52
N ASP A 144 0.72 5.98 38.89
CA ASP A 144 -0.56 6.41 38.28
C ASP A 144 -0.43 6.82 36.80
N ALA A 145 0.78 7.22 36.37
CA ALA A 145 1.03 7.62 34.98
C ALA A 145 1.04 6.41 34.03
N SER A 146 1.39 5.22 34.53
CA SER A 146 1.40 3.99 33.74
C SER A 146 -0.01 3.50 33.42
N GLU A 147 -0.95 3.64 34.35
CA GLU A 147 -2.35 3.25 34.16
C GLU A 147 -3.06 4.23 33.21
N ALA A 148 -2.85 5.54 33.41
CA ALA A 148 -3.37 6.56 32.50
C ALA A 148 -2.83 6.40 31.06
N ALA A 149 -1.56 6.02 30.91
CA ALA A 149 -0.96 5.74 29.60
C ALA A 149 -1.60 4.53 28.90
N GLY A 150 -1.92 3.46 29.65
CA GLY A 150 -2.61 2.28 29.12
C GLY A 150 -4.02 2.60 28.60
N ILE A 151 -4.77 3.43 29.33
CA ILE A 151 -6.12 3.87 28.94
C ILE A 151 -6.06 4.76 27.69
N VAL A 152 -5.14 5.73 27.65
CA VAL A 152 -4.95 6.61 26.49
C VAL A 152 -4.52 5.80 25.25
N HIS A 153 -3.68 4.78 25.43
CA HIS A 153 -3.29 3.89 24.34
C HIS A 153 -4.49 3.12 23.78
N SER A 154 -5.35 2.52 24.61
CA SER A 154 -6.49 1.75 24.12
C SER A 154 -7.49 2.63 23.37
N GLU A 155 -7.80 3.82 23.90
CA GLU A 155 -8.77 4.74 23.31
C GLU A 155 -8.28 5.29 21.96
N ILE A 156 -6.99 5.60 21.83
CA ILE A 156 -6.44 6.10 20.56
C ILE A 156 -6.28 4.96 19.55
N GLN A 157 -5.88 3.76 19.98
CA GLN A 157 -5.82 2.58 19.10
C GLN A 157 -7.18 2.32 18.45
N GLU A 158 -8.27 2.34 19.22
CA GLU A 158 -9.62 2.14 18.69
C GLU A 158 -9.98 3.18 17.62
N ARG A 159 -9.64 4.45 17.85
CA ARG A 159 -9.88 5.54 16.89
C ARG A 159 -9.01 5.42 15.63
N VAL A 160 -7.78 4.92 15.77
CA VAL A 160 -6.89 4.64 14.64
C VAL A 160 -7.45 3.47 13.83
N ASP A 161 -7.89 2.40 14.47
CA ASP A 161 -8.48 1.24 13.82
C ASP A 161 -9.77 1.62 13.06
N ASP A 162 -10.64 2.44 13.67
CA ASP A 162 -11.84 2.97 13.02
C ASP A 162 -11.52 3.85 11.81
N PHE A 163 -10.52 4.71 11.91
CA PHE A 163 -10.08 5.56 10.80
C PHE A 163 -9.45 4.73 9.66
N VAL A 164 -8.64 3.74 10.01
CA VAL A 164 -8.05 2.77 9.07
C VAL A 164 -9.15 1.97 8.37
N ALA A 165 -10.21 1.58 9.07
CA ALA A 165 -11.36 0.88 8.49
C ALA A 165 -12.14 1.75 7.50
N GLN A 166 -12.24 3.07 7.74
CA GLN A 166 -12.85 4.01 6.79
C GLN A 166 -12.01 4.21 5.51
N LEU A 167 -10.72 3.88 5.55
CA LEU A 167 -9.79 3.94 4.42
C LEU A 167 -9.68 2.60 3.66
N ARG A 168 -10.46 1.56 3.98
CA ARG A 168 -10.41 0.27 3.28
C ARG A 168 -11.74 -0.03 2.59
#